data_AF-F3CAD2-F1
#
_entry.id   AF-F3CAD2-F1
#
_cell.length_a   1.000
_cell.length_b   1.000
_cell.length_c   1.000
_cell.angle_alpha   90.00
_cell.angle_beta   90.00
_cell.angle_gamma   90.00
#
_symmetry.space_group_name_H-M   'P 1'
#
loop_
_entity.id
_entity.type
_entity.pdbx_description
1 polymer ?
#
loop_
_entity_poly.entity_id
_entity_poly.type
_entity_poly.pdbx_seq_one_letter_code
_entity_poly.pdbx_strand_id
1 'polypeptide(L)' 'MAARREVKAAKASADSDALKAAWAGVHQAKVALGERGDVWWTDGARDFNRCNGDCQKF' A
#
# COMPACT_ATOMS: atom_id res chain seq x y z
N MET A 1 1.77 7.26 13.41
CA MET A 1 1.96 5.86 12.95
C MET A 1 3.42 5.43 13.14
N ALA A 2 3.67 4.32 13.83
CA ALA A 2 5.00 3.71 13.99
C ALA A 2 5.56 3.16 12.66
N ALA A 3 4.73 2.50 11.84
CA ALA A 3 5.13 1.98 10.53
C ALA A 3 5.69 3.05 9.57
N ARG A 4 5.21 4.31 9.65
CA ARG A 4 5.80 5.42 8.87
C ARG A 4 7.22 5.79 9.33
N ARG A 5 7.53 5.60 10.61
CA ARG A 5 8.89 5.81 11.15
C ARG A 5 9.83 4.69 10.69
N GLU A 6 9.33 3.46 10.61
CA GLU A 6 10.09 2.32 10.07
C GLU A 6 10.42 2.49 8.58
N VAL A 7 9.50 3.01 7.75
CA VAL A 7 9.80 3.35 6.35
C VAL A 7 10.93 4.38 6.27
N LYS A 8 10.95 5.38 7.15
CA LYS A 8 12.03 6.39 7.20
C LYS A 8 13.37 5.75 7.59
N ALA A 9 13.37 4.84 8.55
CA ALA A 9 14.57 4.11 8.99
C ALA A 9 15.10 3.18 7.89
N ALA A 10 14.23 2.38 7.27
CA ALA A 10 14.59 1.47 6.18
C ALA A 10 15.13 2.19 4.94
N LYS A 11 14.59 3.38 4.63
CA LYS A 11 15.14 4.25 3.58
C LYS A 11 16.54 4.76 3.90
N ALA A 12 16.80 5.10 5.18
CA ALA A 12 18.11 5.56 5.61
C ALA A 12 19.16 4.45 5.62
N SER A 13 18.75 3.20 5.88
CA SER A 13 19.64 2.03 5.85
C SER A 13 19.78 1.38 4.47
N ALA A 14 19.05 1.86 3.45
CA ALA A 14 18.97 1.27 2.11
C ALA A 14 18.60 -0.23 2.10
N ASP A 15 17.96 -0.71 3.17
CA ASP A 15 17.55 -2.10 3.31
C ASP A 15 16.21 -2.31 2.61
N SER A 16 16.25 -2.96 1.45
CA SER A 16 15.07 -3.22 0.64
C SER A 16 14.04 -4.14 1.31
N ASP A 17 14.46 -5.05 2.18
CA ASP A 17 13.55 -6.00 2.82
C ASP A 17 12.88 -5.39 4.05
N ALA A 18 13.63 -4.61 4.84
CA ALA A 18 13.03 -3.76 5.87
C ALA A 18 12.03 -2.75 5.28
N LEU A 19 12.31 -2.25 4.08
CA LEU A 19 11.46 -1.29 3.39
C LEU A 19 10.15 -1.94 2.91
N LYS A 20 10.19 -3.18 2.39
CA LYS A 20 9.00 -3.98 2.07
C LYS A 20 8.15 -4.26 3.31
N ALA A 21 8.78 -4.67 4.41
CA ALA A 21 8.08 -4.95 5.66
C ALA A 21 7.37 -3.69 6.21
N ALA A 22 8.07 -2.56 6.20
CA ALA A 22 7.50 -1.28 6.63
C ALA A 22 6.35 -0.81 5.72
N TRP A 23 6.44 -1.02 4.40
CA TRP A 23 5.34 -0.74 3.46
C TRP A 23 4.13 -1.65 3.69
N ALA A 24 4.33 -2.93 3.96
CA ALA A 24 3.25 -3.85 4.32
C ALA A 24 2.53 -3.40 5.60
N GLY A 25 3.29 -2.98 6.62
CA GLY A 25 2.72 -2.42 7.86
C GLY A 25 1.91 -1.15 7.64
N VAL A 26 2.39 -0.23 6.79
CA VAL A 26 1.63 0.97 6.40
C VAL A 26 0.35 0.59 5.64
N HIS A 27 0.42 -0.38 4.73
CA HIS A 27 -0.75 -0.84 3.99
C HIS A 27 -1.82 -1.40 4.93
N GLN A 28 -1.46 -2.30 5.84
CA GLN A 28 -2.36 -2.86 6.84
C GLN A 28 -2.99 -1.78 7.71
N ALA A 29 -2.20 -0.82 8.20
CA ALA A 29 -2.72 0.30 8.99
C ALA A 29 -3.75 1.14 8.22
N LYS A 30 -3.51 1.41 6.93
CA LYS A 30 -4.44 2.15 6.08
C LYS A 30 -5.73 1.39 5.80
N VAL A 31 -5.65 0.08 5.62
CA VAL A 31 -6.83 -0.79 5.47
C VAL A 31 -7.65 -0.79 6.75
N ALA A 32 -7.02 -0.96 7.91
CA ALA A 32 -7.70 -0.94 9.21
C ALA A 32 -8.36 0.41 9.53
N LEU A 33 -7.80 1.52 9.03
CA LEU A 33 -8.39 2.86 9.15
C LEU A 33 -9.54 3.12 8.16
N GLY A 34 -9.83 2.20 7.23
CA GLY A 34 -10.82 2.41 6.18
C GLY A 34 -10.39 3.39 5.08
N GLU A 35 -9.14 3.91 5.12
CA GLU A 35 -8.60 4.78 4.06
C GLU A 35 -8.45 4.05 2.72
N ARG A 36 -8.39 2.71 2.75
CA ARG A 36 -8.45 1.82 1.58
C ARG A 36 -9.75 1.01 1.58
N GLY A 37 -10.86 1.64 1.95
CA GLY A 37 -12.21 1.09 1.84
C GLY A 37 -12.70 1.01 0.39
N ASP A 38 -14.01 0.84 0.21
CA ASP A 38 -14.60 0.83 -1.13
C ASP A 38 -14.29 2.12 -1.86
N VAL A 39 -14.18 1.97 -3.17
CA VAL A 39 -13.81 3.03 -4.07
C VAL A 39 -14.92 4.09 -4.05
N TRP A 40 -14.54 5.36 -3.86
CA TRP A 40 -15.49 6.48 -3.73
C TRP A 40 -16.23 6.83 -5.05
N TRP A 41 -15.88 6.18 -6.16
CA TRP A 41 -16.58 6.28 -7.45
C TRP A 41 -17.36 4.99 -7.75
N THR A 42 -18.56 5.13 -8.31
CA THR A 42 -19.47 4.02 -8.63
C THR A 42 -19.61 3.77 -10.13
N ASP A 43 -18.76 4.38 -10.96
CA ASP A 43 -18.81 4.29 -12.43
C ASP A 43 -18.36 2.93 -13.01
N GLY A 44 -18.02 1.97 -12.13
CA GLY A 44 -17.54 0.64 -12.53
C GLY A 44 -16.10 0.64 -13.05
N ALA A 45 -15.39 1.78 -13.01
CA ALA A 45 -13.99 1.84 -13.42
C ALA A 45 -13.12 1.03 -12.45
N ARG A 46 -12.23 0.21 -13.03
CA ARG A 46 -11.32 -0.67 -12.28
C ARG A 46 -10.40 0.12 -11.37
N ASP A 47 -10.23 -0.37 -10.15
CA ASP A 47 -9.25 0.15 -9.20
C ASP A 47 -7.85 -0.35 -9.56
N PHE A 48 -7.14 0.43 -10.38
CA PHE A 48 -5.76 0.14 -10.78
C PHE A 48 -4.78 0.15 -9.59
N ASN A 49 -5.14 0.73 -8.45
CA ASN A 49 -4.31 0.68 -7.24
C ASN A 49 -4.39 -0.67 -6.51
N ARG A 50 -5.29 -1.57 -6.92
CA ARG A 50 -5.45 -2.94 -6.38
C ARG A 50 -5.02 -4.04 -7.35
N CYS A 51 -4.61 -3.69 -8.58
CA CYS A 51 -4.10 -4.66 -9.56
C CYS A 51 -2.66 -5.09 -9.22
N ASN A 52 -2.48 -6.23 -8.54
CA ASN A 52 -1.18 -6.89 -8.44
C ASN A 52 -0.89 -7.65 -9.74
N GLY A 53 -0.30 -6.98 -10.74
CA GLY A 53 0.28 -7.61 -11.94
C GLY A 53 -0.69 -8.14 -13.02
N ASP A 54 -1.91 -8.55 -12.65
CA ASP A 54 -2.81 -9.28 -13.55
C ASP A 54 -3.84 -8.42 -14.33
N CYS A 55 -3.67 -7.09 -14.35
CA CYS A 55 -4.59 -6.20 -15.08
C CYS A 55 -4.22 -5.95 -16.56
N GLN A 56 -3.22 -6.62 -17.11
CA GLN A 56 -2.67 -6.29 -18.45
C GLN A 56 -3.37 -6.99 -19.64
N LYS A 57 -4.51 -7.65 -19.45
CA LYS A 57 -5.33 -8.16 -20.56
C LYS A 57 -6.75 -7.60 -20.44
N PHE A 58 -7.03 -6.53 -21.18
CA PHE A 58 -7.85 -6.52 -22.39
C PHE A 58 -7.51 -5.27 -23.20
#